data_AF-A0A143XKN4-F1
#
_entry.id   AF-A0A143XKN4-F1
#
_cell.length_a   1.000
_cell.length_b   1.000
_cell.length_c   1.000
_cell.angle_alpha   90.00
_cell.angle_beta   90.00
_cell.angle_gamma   90.00
#
_symmetry.space_group_name_H-M   'P 1'
#
loop_
_entity.id
_entity.type
_entity.pdbx_description
1 polymer ?
#
loop_
_entity_poly.entity_id
_entity_poly.type
_entity_poly.pdbx_seq_one_letter_code
_entity_poly.pdbx_strand_id
1 'polypeptide(L)' 'MAEASDKKGILLQNLQDAGFDIQTIHQCISLVDKKQEAQLLRLLAHQKRMLLDVVHKNQERIDCLDFLVYQIKHGNII' A
#
# COMPACT_ATOMS: atom_id res chain seq x y z
N MET A 1 17.66 26.13 -8.44
CA MET A 1 16.30 25.73 -8.87
C MET A 1 16.18 24.24 -9.22
N ALA A 2 17.26 23.46 -9.32
CA ALA A 2 17.20 22.01 -9.57
C ALA A 2 16.76 21.18 -8.35
N GLU A 3 17.17 21.55 -7.13
CA GLU A 3 16.94 20.72 -5.92
C GLU A 3 15.46 20.60 -5.49
N ALA A 4 14.65 21.63 -5.72
CA ALA A 4 13.22 21.60 -5.36
C ALA A 4 12.41 20.69 -6.32
N SER A 5 12.84 20.57 -7.57
CA SER A 5 12.23 19.68 -8.56
C SER A 5 12.55 18.21 -8.25
N ASP A 6 13.77 17.96 -7.75
CA ASP A 6 14.23 16.60 -7.40
C ASP A 6 13.45 16.04 -6.21
N LYS A 7 13.29 16.83 -5.14
CA LYS A 7 12.53 16.40 -3.94
C LYS A 7 11.06 16.10 -4.23
N LYS A 8 10.39 16.90 -5.07
CA LYS A 8 9.01 16.64 -5.47
C LYS A 8 8.90 15.43 -6.41
N GLY A 9 9.86 15.25 -7.31
CA GLY A 9 9.94 14.06 -8.17
C GLY A 9 10.10 12.78 -7.36
N ILE A 10 11.03 12.77 -6.40
CA ILE A 10 11.23 11.65 -5.47
C ILE A 10 9.96 11.35 -4.68
N LEU A 11 9.27 12.38 -4.17
CA LEU A 11 8.00 12.18 -3.46
C LEU A 11 6.93 11.56 -4.37
N LEU A 12 6.77 12.07 -5.59
CA LEU A 12 5.80 11.53 -6.56
C LEU A 12 6.06 10.04 -6.82
N GLN A 13 7.31 9.69 -7.11
CA GLN A 13 7.70 8.30 -7.39
C GLN A 13 7.41 7.40 -6.18
N ASN A 14 7.81 7.82 -4.98
CA ASN A 14 7.57 7.04 -3.76
C ASN A 14 6.07 6.82 -3.50
N LEU A 15 5.21 7.80 -3.80
CA LEU A 15 3.76 7.64 -3.66
C LEU A 15 3.21 6.66 -4.70
N GLN A 16 3.69 6.71 -5.94
CA GLN A 16 3.31 5.75 -6.99
C GLN A 16 3.74 4.33 -6.62
N ASP A 17 4.98 4.15 -6.17
CA ASP A 17 5.52 2.84 -5.77
C ASP A 17 4.79 2.27 -4.54
N ALA A 18 4.34 3.14 -3.64
CA ALA A 18 3.49 2.75 -2.50
C ALA A 18 2.04 2.42 -2.90
N GLY A 19 1.69 2.55 -4.18
CA GLY A 19 0.37 2.20 -4.72
C GLY A 19 -0.71 3.22 -4.44
N PHE A 20 -0.37 4.50 -4.24
CA PHE A 20 -1.37 5.57 -4.19
C PHE A 20 -2.00 5.78 -5.57
N ASP A 21 -3.31 6.02 -5.59
CA ASP A 21 -3.99 6.45 -6.81
C ASP A 21 -3.67 7.92 -7.13
N ILE A 22 -3.93 8.30 -8.38
CA ILE A 22 -3.62 9.63 -8.91
C ILE A 22 -4.30 10.75 -8.10
N GLN A 23 -5.54 10.55 -7.64
CA GLN A 23 -6.26 11.58 -6.87
C GLN A 23 -5.59 11.82 -5.51
N THR A 24 -5.23 10.73 -4.81
CA THR A 24 -4.56 10.83 -3.51
C THR A 24 -3.13 11.37 -3.65
N ILE A 25 -2.42 11.07 -4.75
CA ILE A 25 -1.12 11.66 -5.06
C ILE A 25 -1.23 13.19 -5.18
N HIS A 26 -2.21 13.70 -5.93
CA HIS A 26 -2.42 15.15 -6.05
C HIS A 26 -2.73 15.80 -4.70
N GLN A 27 -3.50 15.12 -3.85
CA GLN A 27 -3.75 15.58 -2.48
C GLN A 27 -2.46 15.66 -1.67
N CYS A 28 -1.63 14.61 -1.68
CA CYS A 28 -0.33 14.61 -0.99
C CYS A 28 0.57 15.76 -1.43
N ILE A 29 0.65 16.04 -2.74
CA ILE A 29 1.44 17.15 -3.28
C ILE A 29 0.89 18.49 -2.78
N SER A 30 -0.43 18.68 -2.78
CA SER A 30 -1.05 19.91 -2.24
C SER A 30 -0.77 20.11 -0.75
N LEU A 31 -0.75 19.03 0.04
CA LEU A 31 -0.45 19.09 1.48
C LEU A 31 1.01 19.50 1.72
N VAL A 32 1.94 19.06 0.88
CA VAL A 32 3.35 19.49 0.94
C VAL A 32 3.48 20.99 0.67
N ASP A 33 2.81 21.48 -0.37
CA ASP A 33 2.83 22.91 -0.72
C ASP A 33 2.23 23.79 0.39
N LYS A 34 1.22 23.27 1.10
CA LYS A 34 0.59 23.91 2.26
C LYS A 34 1.33 23.67 3.59
N LYS A 35 2.45 22.95 3.59
CA LYS A 35 3.20 22.54 4.79
C LYS A 35 2.33 21.81 5.85
N GLN A 36 1.35 21.03 5.40
CA GLN A 36 0.41 20.30 6.25
C GLN A 36 0.90 18.87 6.56
N GLU A 37 2.03 18.78 7.26
CA GLU A 37 2.72 17.52 7.53
C GLU A 37 1.84 16.48 8.25
N ALA A 38 1.09 16.88 9.27
CA ALA A 38 0.24 15.96 10.02
C ALA A 38 -0.85 15.30 9.16
N GLN A 39 -1.39 16.01 8.16
CA GLN A 39 -2.38 15.44 7.25
C GLN A 39 -1.72 14.49 6.24
N LEU A 40 -0.53 14.85 5.75
CA LEU A 40 0.25 13.99 4.85
C LEU A 40 0.58 12.66 5.53
N LEU A 41 1.11 12.69 6.76
CA LEU A 41 1.43 11.49 7.53
C LEU A 41 0.20 10.60 7.78
N ARG A 42 -0.99 11.19 7.96
CA ARG A 42 -2.24 10.42 8.09
C ARG A 42 -2.58 9.67 6.80
N LEU A 43 -2.41 10.27 5.63
CA LEU A 43 -2.63 9.59 4.34
C LEU A 43 -1.65 8.44 4.15
N LEU A 44 -0.36 8.67 4.45
CA LEU A 44 0.67 7.61 4.40
C LEU A 44 0.35 6.43 5.34
N ALA A 45 -0.09 6.72 6.56
CA ALA A 45 -0.50 5.70 7.52
C ALA A 45 -1.78 4.95 7.08
N HIS A 46 -2.69 5.63 6.38
CA HIS A 46 -3.86 4.98 5.80
C HIS A 46 -3.49 3.99 4.70
N GLN A 47 -2.63 4.39 3.75
CA GLN A 47 -2.15 3.48 2.70
C GLN A 47 -1.45 2.26 3.28
N LYS A 48 -0.58 2.45 4.28
CA LYS A 48 0.07 1.32 4.97
C LYS A 48 -0.95 0.33 5.55
N ARG A 49 -2.04 0.81 6.15
CA ARG A 49 -3.10 -0.07 6.69
C ARG A 49 -3.81 -0.83 5.59
N MET A 50 -4.15 -0.18 4.48
CA MET A 50 -4.76 -0.85 3.32
C MET A 50 -3.88 -1.96 2.77
N LEU A 51 -2.57 -1.73 2.65
CA LEU A 51 -1.61 -2.75 2.21
C LEU A 51 -1.55 -3.94 3.20
N LEU A 52 -1.52 -3.67 4.50
CA LEU A 52 -1.55 -4.72 5.52
C LEU A 52 -2.84 -5.55 5.46
N ASP A 53 -3.99 -4.91 5.25
CA ASP A 53 -5.27 -5.61 5.10
C ASP A 53 -5.26 -6.54 3.87
N VAL A 54 -4.64 -6.12 2.76
CA VAL A 54 -4.47 -6.97 1.57
C VAL A 54 -3.56 -8.16 1.88
N VAL A 55 -2.45 -7.95 2.59
CA VAL A 55 -1.54 -9.03 3.01
C VAL A 55 -2.28 -10.04 3.88
N HIS A 56 -2.99 -9.59 4.92
CA HIS A 56 -3.71 -10.49 5.82
C HIS A 56 -4.79 -11.29 5.07
N LYS A 57 -5.59 -10.65 4.22
CA LYS A 57 -6.61 -11.34 3.41
C LYS A 57 -6.01 -12.38 2.47
N ASN A 58 -4.85 -12.09 1.87
CA ASN A 58 -4.18 -13.04 1.01
C ASN A 58 -3.54 -14.19 1.81
N GLN A 59 -3.03 -13.91 3.01
CA GLN A 59 -2.55 -14.96 3.91
C GLN A 59 -3.68 -15.94 4.28
N GLU A 60 -4.85 -15.43 4.68
CA GLU A 60 -6.02 -16.28 4.98
C GLU A 60 -6.40 -17.19 3.80
N ARG A 61 -6.34 -16.67 2.57
CA ARG A 61 -6.60 -17.44 1.34
C ARG A 61 -5.55 -18.51 1.10
N ILE A 62 -4.28 -18.21 1.36
CA ILE A 62 -3.18 -19.18 1.24
C ILE A 62 -3.35 -20.28 2.28
N ASP A 63 -3.66 -19.94 3.53
CA ASP A 63 -3.88 -20.92 4.61
C ASP A 63 -5.03 -21.88 4.26
N CYS A 64 -6.13 -21.35 3.69
CA CYS A 64 -7.24 -22.17 3.21
C CYS A 64 -6.81 -23.13 2.07
N LEU A 65 -5.98 -22.64 1.15
CA LEU A 65 -5.48 -23.43 0.04
C LEU A 65 -4.52 -24.54 0.52
N ASP A 66 -3.62 -24.21 1.44
CA ASP A 66 -2.69 -25.17 2.05
C ASP A 66 -3.44 -26.27 2.80
N PHE A 67 -4.50 -25.90 3.53
CA PHE A 67 -5.36 -26.87 4.19
C PHE A 67 -6.06 -27.78 3.18
N LEU A 68 -6.61 -27.23 2.08
CA LEU A 68 -7.23 -28.03 1.03
C LEU A 68 -6.22 -29.02 0.41
N VAL A 69 -5.00 -28.57 0.12
CA VAL A 69 -3.93 -29.43 -0.41
C VAL A 69 -3.57 -30.52 0.59
N TYR A 70 -3.48 -30.20 1.89
CA TYR A 70 -3.25 -31.19 2.94
C TYR A 70 -4.34 -32.27 2.93
N GLN A 71 -5.61 -31.87 2.91
CA GLN A 71 -6.74 -32.80 2.93
C GLN A 71 -6.75 -33.75 1.73
N ILE A 72 -6.41 -33.24 0.54
CA ILE A 72 -6.28 -34.06 -0.67
C ILE A 72 -5.13 -35.06 -0.54
N LYS A 73 -3.96 -34.62 -0.07
CA LYS A 73 -2.77 -35.50 0.05
C LYS A 73 -2.95 -36.66 1.03
N HIS A 74 -3.88 -36.54 1.97
CA HIS A 74 -4.14 -37.55 2.99
C HIS A 74 -5.38 -38.40 2.70
N GLY A 75 -5.98 -38.26 1.51
CA GLY A 75 -7.15 -39.06 1.11
C GLY A 75 -8.43 -38.69 1.86
N ASN A 76 -8.48 -37.50 2.49
CA ASN A 76 -9.63 -37.07 3.29
C ASN A 76 -10.77 -36.51 2.42
N ILE A 77 -10.48 -36.12 1.18
CA ILE A 77 -11.46 -35.53 0.24
C ILE A 77 -11.58 -36.33 -1.07
N ILE A 78 -10.47 -36.88 -1.59
CA ILE A 78 -10.44 -37.70 -2.80
C ILE A 78 -9.62 -38.96 -2.61
#